data_AF-W6TUF1-F1
#
_entry.id   AF-W6TUF1-F1
#
_cell.length_a   1.000
_cell.length_b   1.000
_cell.length_c   1.000
_cell.angle_alpha   90.00
_cell.angle_beta   90.00
_cell.angle_gamma   90.00
#
_symmetry.space_group_name_H-M   'P 1'
#
loop_
_entity.id
_entity.type
_entity.pdbx_description
1 polymer ?
#
loop_
_entity_poly.entity_id
_entity_poly.type
_entity_poly.pdbx_seq_one_letter_code
_entity_poly.pdbx_strand_id
1 'polypeptide(L)'
;MKRKLVVLTGAGISAESGLKTFRDTDGLWEGYNVYDVATPEAWKRNPAMVQDFYNQRRKQVLEAQPNAAHKALAGLEEFFDVHIITQNIDDLHERAGSTKVTHLHGVITHSQSDLNPDLTYPIIGWELKTGEYCELGSQLRPHIVWFGEDVPMIGPATSICSKAHVFMLIGTSLAVYPAAGLINFVRVPLLNT
;
A
#
# COMPACT_ATOMS: atom_id res chain seq x y z
N MET A 1 -0.01 -4.03 29.58
CA MET A 1 0.07 -3.57 28.18
C MET A 1 -0.70 -4.54 27.30
N LYS A 2 -1.36 -4.06 26.24
CA LYS A 2 -2.02 -4.92 25.25
C LYS A 2 -0.97 -5.74 24.48
N ARG A 3 -1.29 -6.98 24.08
CA ARG A 3 -0.40 -7.78 23.22
C ARG A 3 -0.31 -7.13 21.84
N LYS A 4 0.89 -7.15 21.23
CA LYS A 4 1.10 -6.61 19.88
C LYS A 4 0.58 -7.57 18.82
N LEU A 5 -0.41 -7.12 18.06
CA LEU A 5 -0.96 -7.80 16.89
C LEU A 5 -0.43 -7.10 15.64
N VAL A 6 0.30 -7.81 14.79
CA VAL A 6 0.76 -7.29 13.50
C VAL A 6 -0.05 -7.96 12.40
N VAL A 7 -0.62 -7.16 11.50
CA VAL A 7 -1.45 -7.65 10.40
C VAL A 7 -0.81 -7.22 9.09
N LEU A 8 -0.41 -8.18 8.26
CA LEU A 8 -0.01 -7.91 6.88
C LEU A 8 -1.22 -8.09 5.96
N THR A 9 -1.59 -7.01 5.27
CA THR A 9 -2.73 -6.98 4.36
C THR A 9 -2.29 -6.78 2.90
N GLY A 10 -3.08 -7.32 1.97
CA GLY A 10 -2.95 -7.08 0.54
C GLY A 10 -4.32 -6.83 -0.11
N ALA A 11 -4.34 -6.74 -1.44
CA ALA A 11 -5.49 -6.20 -2.18
C ALA A 11 -6.80 -6.95 -1.94
N GLY A 12 -6.75 -8.23 -1.59
CA GLY A 12 -7.92 -9.05 -1.29
C GLY A 12 -8.76 -8.51 -0.13
N ILE A 13 -8.18 -7.77 0.83
CA ILE A 13 -8.97 -7.16 1.92
C ILE A 13 -9.89 -6.05 1.39
N SER A 14 -9.52 -5.38 0.30
CA SER A 14 -10.28 -4.28 -0.32
C SER A 14 -11.23 -4.73 -1.42
N ALA A 15 -11.26 -6.02 -1.76
CA ALA A 15 -12.09 -6.54 -2.85
C ALA A 15 -13.59 -6.31 -2.61
N GLU A 16 -14.08 -6.57 -1.39
CA GLU A 16 -15.48 -6.32 -1.00
C GLU A 16 -15.84 -4.83 -0.94
N SER A 17 -14.85 -3.94 -0.98
CA SER A 17 -15.03 -2.50 -1.11
C SER A 17 -15.14 -2.04 -2.57
N GLY A 18 -15.16 -2.97 -3.53
CA GLY A 18 -15.28 -2.68 -4.96
C GLY A 18 -13.96 -2.39 -5.67
N LEU A 19 -12.82 -2.51 -4.99
CA LEU A 19 -11.50 -2.29 -5.58
C LEU A 19 -10.98 -3.57 -6.22
N LYS A 20 -10.56 -3.49 -7.49
CA LYS A 20 -10.00 -4.66 -8.18
C LYS A 20 -8.60 -4.98 -7.69
N THR A 21 -8.34 -6.26 -7.47
CA THR A 21 -7.03 -6.77 -7.07
C THR A 21 -6.10 -6.90 -8.26
N PHE A 22 -4.81 -6.69 -8.04
CA PHE A 22 -3.78 -7.16 -8.97
C PHE A 22 -3.83 -8.69 -9.07
N ARG A 23 -3.68 -9.22 -10.28
CA ARG A 23 -3.61 -10.66 -10.53
C ARG A 23 -2.21 -11.03 -10.98
N ASP A 24 -1.44 -11.59 -10.05
CA ASP A 24 -0.07 -12.03 -10.31
C ASP A 24 0.01 -13.05 -11.45
N THR A 25 -1.05 -13.86 -11.66
CA THR A 25 -1.07 -14.98 -12.61
C THR A 25 -1.10 -14.57 -14.08
N ASP A 26 -1.74 -13.45 -14.41
CA ASP A 26 -1.76 -12.91 -15.77
C ASP A 26 -1.00 -11.58 -15.92
N GLY A 27 -0.45 -11.05 -14.81
CA GLY A 27 0.30 -9.80 -14.80
C GLY A 27 -0.58 -8.57 -15.07
N LEU A 28 -1.90 -8.70 -14.94
CA LEU A 28 -2.84 -7.63 -15.25
C LEU A 28 -3.36 -6.92 -13.99
N TRP A 29 -3.42 -5.59 -14.07
CA TRP A 29 -4.14 -4.76 -13.13
C TRP A 29 -5.12 -3.87 -13.88
N GLU A 30 -6.42 -4.04 -13.60
CA GLU A 30 -7.48 -3.28 -14.28
C GLU A 30 -7.46 -3.43 -15.81
N GLY A 31 -6.98 -4.57 -16.30
CA GLY A 31 -6.85 -4.88 -17.73
C GLY A 31 -5.56 -4.37 -18.37
N TYR A 32 -4.71 -3.66 -17.63
CA TYR A 32 -3.40 -3.19 -18.08
C TYR A 32 -2.31 -4.18 -17.68
N ASN A 33 -1.33 -4.39 -18.55
CA ASN A 33 -0.08 -5.01 -18.15
C ASN A 33 0.63 -4.06 -17.17
N VAL A 34 1.05 -4.56 -16.01
CA VAL A 34 1.72 -3.74 -14.99
C VAL A 34 2.99 -3.07 -15.48
N TYR A 35 3.70 -3.69 -16.45
CA TYR A 35 4.90 -3.10 -17.06
C TYR A 35 4.62 -1.92 -18.00
N ASP A 36 3.35 -1.61 -18.25
CA ASP A 36 2.91 -0.42 -19.00
C ASP A 36 2.44 0.73 -18.11
N VAL A 37 2.22 0.48 -16.81
CA VAL A 37 1.58 1.47 -15.93
C VAL A 37 2.23 1.63 -14.56
N ALA A 38 3.04 0.68 -14.11
CA ALA A 38 3.55 0.62 -12.74
C ALA A 38 5.06 0.32 -12.68
N THR A 39 5.85 0.95 -13.57
CA THR A 39 7.33 0.92 -13.54
C THR A 39 7.91 2.31 -13.85
N PRO A 40 9.15 2.59 -13.40
CA PRO A 40 9.85 3.82 -13.79
C PRO A 40 10.02 3.95 -15.31
N GLU A 41 10.18 2.83 -16.03
CA GLU A 41 10.29 2.82 -17.50
C GLU A 41 8.96 3.17 -18.16
N ALA A 42 7.83 2.70 -17.62
CA ALA A 42 6.51 3.08 -18.08
C ALA A 42 6.27 4.59 -17.90
N TRP A 43 6.67 5.14 -16.75
CA TRP A 43 6.61 6.57 -16.48
C TRP A 43 7.41 7.41 -17.46
N LYS A 44 8.66 7.02 -17.72
CA LYS A 44 9.52 7.69 -18.71
C LYS A 44 8.97 7.56 -20.13
N ARG A 45 8.36 6.42 -20.47
CA ARG A 45 7.82 6.13 -21.81
C ARG A 45 6.54 6.91 -22.10
N ASN A 46 5.59 6.91 -21.17
CA ASN A 46 4.30 7.56 -21.35
C ASN A 46 3.70 8.03 -20.00
N PRO A 47 4.15 9.17 -19.46
CA PRO A 47 3.72 9.65 -18.15
C PRO A 47 2.24 10.04 -18.13
N ALA A 48 1.67 10.42 -19.28
CA ALA A 48 0.25 10.73 -19.39
C ALA A 48 -0.63 9.49 -19.20
N MET A 49 -0.25 8.35 -19.80
CA MET A 49 -0.95 7.07 -19.61
C MET A 49 -0.85 6.57 -18.17
N VAL A 50 0.34 6.69 -17.55
CA VAL A 50 0.52 6.32 -16.14
C VAL A 50 -0.29 7.24 -15.21
N GLN A 51 -0.29 8.55 -15.46
CA GLN A 51 -1.11 9.50 -14.68
C GLN A 51 -2.61 9.19 -14.79
N ASP A 52 -3.13 9.06 -16.01
CA ASP A 52 -4.53 8.68 -16.20
C ASP A 52 -4.81 7.34 -15.50
N PHE A 53 -3.87 6.39 -15.60
CA PHE A 53 -4.01 5.13 -14.92
C PHE A 53 -4.20 5.31 -13.39
N TYR A 54 -3.36 6.09 -12.72
CA TYR A 54 -3.52 6.30 -11.28
C TYR A 54 -4.67 7.25 -10.93
N ASN A 55 -5.04 8.19 -11.80
CA ASN A 55 -6.19 9.09 -11.59
C ASN A 55 -7.51 8.31 -11.55
N GLN A 56 -7.71 7.37 -12.48
CA GLN A 56 -8.90 6.52 -12.47
C GLN A 56 -8.97 5.63 -11.21
N ARG A 57 -7.83 5.12 -10.74
CA ARG A 57 -7.75 4.32 -9.51
C ARG A 57 -8.00 5.17 -8.26
N ARG A 58 -7.50 6.40 -8.23
CA ARG A 58 -7.79 7.34 -7.15
C ARG A 58 -9.28 7.64 -7.07
N LYS A 59 -9.94 7.83 -8.22
CA LYS A 59 -11.38 8.01 -8.29
C LYS A 59 -12.14 6.83 -7.65
N GLN A 60 -11.78 5.59 -8.02
CA GLN A 60 -12.37 4.38 -7.44
C GLN A 60 -12.15 4.31 -5.91
N VAL A 61 -10.94 4.64 -5.43
CA VAL A 61 -10.60 4.62 -4.00
C VAL A 61 -11.40 5.66 -3.21
N LEU A 62 -11.55 6.87 -3.74
CA LEU A 62 -12.35 7.93 -3.11
C LEU A 62 -13.83 7.55 -3.00
N GLU A 63 -14.36 6.83 -3.99
CA GLU A 63 -15.75 6.33 -4.01
C GLU A 63 -15.95 5.10 -3.10
N ALA A 64 -14.93 4.25 -2.94
CA ALA A 64 -14.99 3.07 -2.11
C ALA A 64 -15.27 3.41 -0.63
N GLN A 65 -15.74 2.44 0.14
CA GLN A 65 -15.96 2.55 1.59
C GLN A 65 -15.31 1.38 2.33
N PRO A 66 -14.83 1.54 3.58
CA PRO A 66 -14.28 0.43 4.33
C PRO A 66 -15.32 -0.66 4.58
N ASN A 67 -14.98 -1.90 4.23
CA ASN A 67 -15.83 -3.07 4.47
C ASN A 67 -15.71 -3.60 5.91
N ALA A 68 -16.38 -4.73 6.18
CA ALA A 68 -16.40 -5.35 7.50
C ALA A 68 -15.01 -5.78 8.00
N ALA A 69 -14.10 -6.22 7.12
CA ALA A 69 -12.75 -6.62 7.51
C ALA A 69 -11.93 -5.45 8.05
N HIS A 70 -11.96 -4.30 7.37
CA HIS A 70 -11.26 -3.09 7.83
C HIS A 70 -11.80 -2.63 9.20
N LYS A 71 -13.13 -2.57 9.34
CA LYS A 71 -13.79 -2.17 10.59
C LYS A 71 -13.47 -3.15 11.74
N ALA A 72 -13.42 -4.45 11.45
CA ALA A 72 -13.03 -5.44 12.43
C ALA A 72 -11.57 -5.24 12.90
N LEU A 73 -10.63 -4.99 11.99
CA LEU A 73 -9.24 -4.71 12.35
C LEU A 73 -9.10 -3.44 13.19
N ALA A 74 -9.83 -2.37 12.87
CA ALA A 74 -9.89 -1.17 13.71
C ALA A 74 -10.46 -1.48 15.10
N GLY A 75 -11.55 -2.26 15.19
CA GLY A 75 -12.15 -2.67 16.46
C GLY A 75 -11.23 -3.53 17.34
N LEU A 76 -10.29 -4.27 16.75
CA LEU A 76 -9.29 -5.05 17.52
C LEU A 76 -8.34 -4.15 18.34
N GLU A 77 -8.23 -2.86 18.03
CA GLU A 77 -7.46 -1.91 18.83
C GLU A 77 -7.98 -1.77 20.26
N GLU A 78 -9.24 -2.13 20.54
CA GLU A 78 -9.78 -2.21 21.90
C GLU A 78 -9.07 -3.26 22.76
N PHE A 79 -8.56 -4.34 22.15
CA PHE A 79 -8.00 -5.49 22.84
C PHE A 79 -6.50 -5.68 22.62
N PHE A 80 -5.99 -5.21 21.48
CA PHE A 80 -4.60 -5.38 21.05
C PHE A 80 -3.89 -4.05 20.77
N ASP A 81 -2.57 -4.06 20.82
CA ASP A 81 -1.74 -3.04 20.18
C ASP A 81 -1.59 -3.42 18.70
N VAL A 82 -2.54 -2.98 17.87
CA VAL A 82 -2.63 -3.38 16.46
C VAL A 82 -1.68 -2.54 15.63
N HIS A 83 -0.92 -3.20 14.75
CA HIS A 83 -0.12 -2.59 13.71
C HIS A 83 -0.51 -3.20 12.38
N ILE A 84 -1.03 -2.39 11.47
CA ILE A 84 -1.35 -2.82 10.12
C ILE A 84 -0.18 -2.47 9.21
N ILE A 85 0.36 -3.47 8.53
CA ILE A 85 1.30 -3.31 7.44
C ILE A 85 0.52 -3.66 6.17
N THR A 86 0.44 -2.74 5.21
CA THR A 86 -0.40 -2.93 4.02
C THR A 86 0.41 -2.80 2.74
N GLN A 87 0.17 -3.72 1.81
CA GLN A 87 0.63 -3.61 0.42
C GLN A 87 -0.31 -2.73 -0.41
N ASN A 88 -1.49 -2.38 0.12
CA ASN A 88 -2.45 -1.56 -0.58
C ASN A 88 -2.02 -0.10 -0.55
N ILE A 89 -2.45 0.60 -1.60
CA ILE A 89 -2.24 2.03 -1.79
C ILE A 89 -3.50 2.84 -1.47
N ASP A 90 -4.62 2.17 -1.16
CA ASP A 90 -5.86 2.78 -0.68
C ASP A 90 -5.75 3.20 0.79
N ASP A 91 -6.64 4.06 1.27
CA ASP A 91 -6.70 4.55 2.65
C ASP A 91 -7.85 3.91 3.46
N LEU A 92 -8.27 2.69 3.08
CA LEU A 92 -9.45 2.05 3.68
C LEU A 92 -9.26 1.71 5.16
N HIS A 93 -8.03 1.41 5.58
CA HIS A 93 -7.70 1.13 6.98
C HIS A 93 -7.87 2.37 7.85
N GLU A 94 -7.32 3.50 7.42
CA GLU A 94 -7.42 4.79 8.08
C GLU A 94 -8.87 5.22 8.20
N ARG A 95 -9.63 5.14 7.09
CA ARG A 95 -11.06 5.50 7.08
C ARG A 95 -11.92 4.56 7.92
N ALA A 96 -11.47 3.32 8.17
CA ALA A 96 -12.11 2.41 9.11
C ALA A 96 -11.82 2.73 10.58
N GLY A 97 -10.81 3.55 10.85
CA GLY A 97 -10.40 3.96 12.20
C GLY A 97 -9.11 3.31 12.70
N SER A 98 -8.36 2.57 11.88
CA SER A 98 -7.05 2.05 12.27
C SER A 98 -6.05 3.18 12.51
N THR A 99 -5.31 3.14 13.62
CA THR A 99 -4.45 4.24 14.05
C THR A 99 -2.97 4.04 13.75
N LYS A 100 -2.55 2.80 13.46
CA LYS A 100 -1.14 2.45 13.19
C LYS A 100 -1.00 1.67 11.89
N VAL A 101 -1.03 2.39 10.77
CA VAL A 101 -0.90 1.82 9.43
C VAL A 101 0.47 2.14 8.84
N THR A 102 1.10 1.14 8.22
CA THR A 102 2.36 1.25 7.50
C THR A 102 2.13 0.84 6.05
N HIS A 103 2.14 1.80 5.14
CA HIS A 103 2.04 1.55 3.70
C HIS A 103 3.40 1.14 3.14
N LEU A 104 3.46 -0.06 2.56
CA LEU A 104 4.66 -0.53 1.88
C LEU A 104 4.79 0.12 0.51
N HIS A 105 3.69 0.28 -0.23
CA HIS A 105 3.73 0.67 -1.64
C HIS A 105 3.22 2.09 -1.90
N GLY A 106 3.28 2.95 -0.89
CA GLY A 106 2.81 4.34 -0.97
C GLY A 106 1.30 4.47 -0.76
N VAL A 107 0.77 5.66 -1.05
CA VAL A 107 -0.62 6.05 -0.78
C VAL A 107 -1.16 6.85 -1.98
N ILE A 108 -2.24 6.36 -2.58
CA ILE A 108 -2.76 6.88 -3.86
C ILE A 108 -3.31 8.31 -3.77
N THR A 109 -3.70 8.75 -2.57
CA THR A 109 -4.17 10.12 -2.30
C THR A 109 -3.03 11.13 -2.17
N HIS A 110 -1.78 10.68 -2.36
CA HIS A 110 -0.60 11.53 -2.36
C HIS A 110 0.14 11.45 -3.71
N SER A 111 0.92 12.49 -3.96
CA SER A 111 1.90 12.57 -5.03
C SER A 111 3.30 12.72 -4.42
N GLN A 112 4.33 12.50 -5.22
CA GLN A 112 5.71 12.71 -4.84
C GLN A 112 6.50 13.38 -5.97
N SER A 113 7.64 13.98 -5.63
CA SER A 113 8.62 14.39 -6.64
C SER A 113 9.23 13.18 -7.35
N ASP A 114 9.43 13.30 -8.67
CA ASP A 114 10.14 12.29 -9.47
C ASP A 114 11.66 12.31 -9.26
N LEU A 115 12.20 13.36 -8.62
CA LEU A 115 13.63 13.48 -8.28
C LEU A 115 13.93 13.12 -6.83
N ASN A 116 13.03 13.45 -5.90
CA ASN A 116 13.18 13.15 -4.48
C ASN A 116 11.88 12.54 -3.92
N PRO A 117 11.82 11.21 -3.72
CA PRO A 117 10.60 10.54 -3.28
C PRO A 117 10.16 10.93 -1.86
N ASP A 118 11.05 11.51 -1.04
CA ASP A 118 10.71 11.98 0.31
C ASP A 118 9.83 13.25 0.29
N LEU A 119 9.80 13.97 -0.83
CA LEU A 119 8.94 15.12 -1.04
C LEU A 119 7.56 14.67 -1.50
N THR A 120 6.63 14.57 -0.55
CA THR A 120 5.27 14.09 -0.77
C THR A 120 4.23 15.19 -0.54
N TYR A 121 3.14 15.14 -1.31
CA TYR A 121 2.08 16.16 -1.29
C TYR A 121 0.70 15.51 -1.37
N PRO A 122 -0.27 15.95 -0.54
CA PRO A 122 -1.64 15.48 -0.66
C PRO A 122 -2.25 15.93 -1.99
N ILE A 123 -3.03 15.06 -2.62
CA ILE A 123 -3.80 15.38 -3.82
C ILE A 123 -5.21 15.73 -3.39
N ILE A 124 -5.70 16.91 -3.83
CA ILE A 124 -7.09 17.32 -3.58
C ILE A 124 -7.97 16.82 -4.72
N GLY A 125 -8.92 15.93 -4.39
CA GLY A 125 -9.77 15.29 -5.38
C GLY A 125 -9.12 14.08 -6.05
N TRP A 126 -9.59 13.74 -7.25
CA TRP A 126 -9.19 12.49 -7.93
C TRP A 126 -8.10 12.68 -8.98
N GLU A 127 -7.81 13.90 -9.40
CA GLU A 127 -6.94 14.18 -10.54
C GLU A 127 -5.60 14.76 -10.07
N LEU A 128 -4.50 14.13 -10.49
CA LEU A 128 -3.16 14.74 -10.52
C LEU A 128 -2.89 15.19 -11.96
N LYS A 129 -2.55 16.47 -12.15
CA LYS A 129 -2.39 17.04 -13.50
C LYS A 129 -0.93 17.08 -13.93
N THR A 130 -0.75 16.91 -15.24
CA THR A 130 0.54 17.21 -15.86
C THR A 130 0.81 18.71 -15.77
N GLY A 131 2.04 19.08 -15.43
CA GLY A 131 2.42 20.46 -15.16
C GLY A 131 2.30 20.89 -13.70
N GLU A 132 1.90 19.99 -12.79
CA GLU A 132 2.07 20.18 -11.36
C GLU A 132 3.48 19.75 -10.95
N TYR A 133 4.25 20.68 -10.38
CA TYR A 133 5.66 20.50 -10.05
C TYR A 133 5.90 20.66 -8.55
N CYS A 134 6.88 19.94 -8.02
CA CYS A 134 7.39 20.20 -6.67
C CYS A 134 8.30 21.44 -6.63
N GLU A 135 8.78 21.83 -5.44
CA GLU A 135 9.73 22.95 -5.27
C GLU A 135 11.07 22.77 -6.01
N LEU A 136 11.43 21.56 -6.43
CA LEU A 136 12.61 21.27 -7.24
C LEU A 136 12.36 21.44 -8.76
N GLY A 137 11.14 21.81 -9.16
CA GLY A 137 10.73 21.91 -10.56
C GLY A 137 10.51 20.55 -11.24
N SER A 138 10.51 19.44 -10.49
CA SER A 138 10.23 18.11 -11.04
C SER A 138 8.73 17.86 -11.14
N GLN A 139 8.28 17.20 -12.21
CA GLN A 139 6.89 16.78 -12.37
C GLN A 139 6.47 15.90 -11.18
N LEU A 140 5.31 16.19 -10.60
CA LEU A 140 4.71 15.32 -9.59
C LEU A 140 4.21 14.04 -10.25
N ARG A 141 4.51 12.91 -9.61
CA ARG A 141 3.99 11.57 -9.95
C ARG A 141 3.18 11.02 -8.79
N PRO A 142 2.35 9.97 -8.99
CA PRO A 142 1.68 9.29 -7.89
C PRO A 142 2.69 8.82 -6.83
N HIS A 143 2.34 8.97 -5.53
CA HIS A 143 3.15 8.47 -4.41
C HIS A 143 2.94 6.97 -4.26
N ILE A 144 3.45 6.22 -5.23
CA ILE A 144 3.31 4.78 -5.35
C ILE A 144 4.69 4.20 -5.61
N VAL A 145 5.04 3.14 -4.88
CA VAL A 145 6.24 2.35 -5.15
C VAL A 145 5.95 1.45 -6.34
N TRP A 146 6.68 1.65 -7.42
CA TRP A 146 6.56 0.87 -8.65
C TRP A 146 7.42 -0.39 -8.62
N PHE A 147 7.11 -1.33 -9.51
CA PHE A 147 7.97 -2.48 -9.72
C PHE A 147 9.36 -2.02 -10.17
N GLY A 148 10.40 -2.54 -9.50
CA GLY A 148 11.78 -2.13 -9.72
C GLY A 148 12.27 -1.01 -8.81
N GLU A 149 11.40 -0.39 -8.01
CA GLU A 149 11.79 0.58 -6.98
C GLU A 149 12.00 -0.07 -5.62
N ASP A 150 12.86 0.55 -4.80
CA ASP A 150 13.02 0.18 -3.41
C ASP A 150 11.73 0.44 -2.61
N VAL A 151 11.46 -0.41 -1.61
CA VAL A 151 10.33 -0.26 -0.69
C VAL A 151 10.82 0.38 0.61
N PRO A 152 10.68 1.71 0.81
CA PRO A 152 11.35 2.41 1.92
C PRO A 152 10.90 1.90 3.30
N MET A 153 9.62 1.53 3.39
CA MET A 153 9.02 1.07 4.64
C MET A 153 9.31 -0.39 4.97
N ILE A 154 10.09 -1.12 4.16
CA ILE A 154 10.40 -2.52 4.42
C ILE A 154 11.22 -2.69 5.71
N GLY A 155 12.24 -1.85 5.95
CA GLY A 155 13.05 -1.88 7.17
C GLY A 155 12.20 -1.64 8.44
N PRO A 156 11.43 -0.55 8.51
CA PRO A 156 10.46 -0.33 9.59
C PRO A 156 9.47 -1.50 9.78
N ALA A 157 8.92 -2.04 8.68
CA ALA A 157 7.98 -3.16 8.73
C ALA A 157 8.60 -4.43 9.33
N THR A 158 9.82 -4.80 8.94
CA THR A 158 10.53 -5.95 9.55
C THR A 158 10.72 -5.79 11.05
N SER A 159 11.05 -4.57 11.50
CA SER A 159 11.20 -4.24 12.92
C SER A 159 9.88 -4.36 13.69
N ILE A 160 8.75 -4.00 13.06
CA ILE A 160 7.41 -4.18 13.63
C ILE A 160 7.08 -5.68 13.72
N CYS A 161 7.27 -6.44 12.64
CA CYS A 161 7.02 -7.89 12.60
C CYS A 161 7.82 -8.65 13.68
N SER A 162 9.08 -8.28 13.93
CA SER A 162 9.93 -8.92 14.93
C SER A 162 9.43 -8.81 16.39
N LYS A 163 8.49 -7.89 16.64
CA LYS A 163 7.89 -7.63 17.95
C LYS A 163 6.46 -8.18 18.07
N ALA A 164 5.96 -8.86 17.03
CA ALA A 164 4.61 -9.41 17.02
C ALA A 164 4.45 -10.52 18.07
N HIS A 165 3.37 -10.46 18.86
CA HIS A 165 2.93 -11.58 19.68
C HIS A 165 1.94 -12.46 18.90
N VAL A 166 1.18 -11.83 18.01
CA VAL A 166 0.29 -12.48 17.04
C VAL A 166 0.56 -11.83 15.69
N PHE A 167 0.66 -12.63 14.64
CA PHE A 167 0.80 -12.18 13.26
C PHE A 167 -0.36 -12.71 12.41
N MET A 168 -1.02 -11.83 11.65
CA MET A 168 -2.12 -12.20 10.76
C MET A 168 -1.80 -11.81 9.32
N LEU A 169 -2.23 -12.67 8.38
CA LEU A 169 -2.10 -12.47 6.94
C LEU A 169 -3.50 -12.40 6.33
N ILE A 170 -3.83 -11.31 5.64
CA ILE A 170 -5.17 -11.10 5.12
C ILE A 170 -5.11 -10.60 3.67
N GLY A 171 -5.76 -11.32 2.76
CA GLY A 171 -5.98 -10.84 1.39
C GLY A 171 -4.71 -10.64 0.55
N THR A 172 -3.64 -11.38 0.83
CA THR A 172 -2.39 -11.35 0.04
C THR A 172 -2.02 -12.74 -0.48
N SER A 173 -1.49 -12.81 -1.70
CA SER A 173 -0.94 -14.02 -2.33
C SER A 173 0.45 -14.39 -1.81
N LEU A 174 1.13 -13.47 -1.10
CA LEU A 174 2.55 -13.57 -0.75
C LEU A 174 3.47 -13.81 -1.97
N ALA A 175 3.08 -13.31 -3.15
CA ALA A 175 3.91 -13.40 -4.35
C ALA A 175 4.84 -12.20 -4.54
N VAL A 176 4.47 -11.03 -4.02
CA VAL A 176 5.20 -9.77 -4.24
C VAL A 176 6.27 -9.56 -3.17
N TYR A 177 7.52 -9.54 -3.62
CA TYR A 177 8.68 -9.22 -2.77
C TYR A 177 8.98 -7.72 -2.77
N PRO A 178 9.50 -7.17 -1.66
CA PRO A 178 9.93 -7.84 -0.43
C PRO A 178 8.82 -8.12 0.60
N ALA A 179 7.58 -7.65 0.38
CA ALA A 179 6.48 -7.78 1.34
C ALA A 179 6.20 -9.23 1.76
N ALA A 180 6.25 -10.16 0.82
CA ALA A 180 6.09 -11.60 1.08
C ALA A 180 7.07 -12.16 2.11
N GLY A 181 8.28 -11.59 2.19
CA GLY A 181 9.33 -12.02 3.11
C GLY A 181 9.12 -11.57 4.56
N LEU A 182 8.18 -10.66 4.85
CA LEU A 182 7.93 -10.13 6.21
C LEU A 182 7.55 -11.22 7.21
N ILE A 183 6.94 -12.32 6.76
CA ILE A 183 6.62 -13.48 7.60
C ILE A 183 7.86 -14.07 8.27
N ASN A 184 9.02 -14.02 7.60
CA ASN A 184 10.27 -14.59 8.11
C ASN A 184 10.86 -13.80 9.27
N PHE A 185 10.36 -12.59 9.52
CA PHE A 185 10.81 -11.75 10.63
C PHE A 185 9.94 -11.91 11.88
N VAL A 186 8.84 -12.66 11.80
CA VAL A 186 8.00 -12.97 12.96
C VAL A 186 8.73 -13.98 13.84
N ARG A 187 8.90 -13.66 15.12
CA ARG A 187 9.51 -14.60 16.07
C ARG A 187 8.60 -15.81 16.25
N VAL A 188 9.10 -16.99 15.89
CA VAL A 188 8.52 -18.25 16.38
C VAL A 188 8.98 -18.40 17.82
N PRO A 189 8.08 -18.63 18.81
CA PRO A 189 8.52 -18.95 20.15
C PRO A 189 9.40 -20.21 20.08
N LEU A 190 10.65 -20.10 20.51
CA LEU A 190 11.44 -21.29 20.84
C LEU A 190 10.74 -21.94 22.03
N LEU A 191 9.92 -22.94 21.77
CA LEU A 191 9.52 -23.89 22.80
C LEU A 191 10.79 -24.68 23.13
N ASN A 192 11.52 -24.22 24.14
CA ASN A 192 12.49 -25.09 24.80
C ASN A 192 11.68 -26.22 25.43
N THR A 193 11.65 -27.37 24.76
CA THR A 193 11.26 -28.66 25.34
C THR A 193 12.30 -29.11 26.35
#